data_AF-A0A258LNP7-F1
#
_entry.id   AF-A0A258LNP7-F1
#
_cell.length_a   1.000
_cell.length_b   1.000
_cell.length_c   1.000
_cell.angle_alpha   90.00
_cell.angle_beta   90.00
_cell.angle_gamma   90.00
#
_symmetry.space_group_name_H-M   'P 1'
#
loop_
_entity.id
_entity.type
_entity.pdbx_description
1 polymer ?
#
loop_
_entity_poly.entity_id
_entity_poly.type
_entity_poly.pdbx_seq_one_letter_code
_entity_poly.pdbx_strand_id
1 'polypeptide(L)' 'MRRRLGRSCFFPRPSRLVHARRPAMRPALLWFRTDLRLHDNPALTHAAETGRPLLALYV' A
#
# COMPACT_ATOMS: atom_id res chain seq x y z
N MET A 1 -1.39 -9.56 -47.75
CA MET A 1 -1.22 -10.98 -47.33
C MET A 1 -0.61 -10.99 -45.92
N ARG A 2 -1.37 -11.42 -44.91
CA ARG A 2 -1.02 -11.49 -43.47
C ARG A 2 0.12 -12.48 -43.17
N ARG A 3 1.02 -12.18 -42.21
CA ARG A 3 1.54 -13.07 -41.12
C ARG A 3 2.19 -12.22 -40.00
N ARG A 4 1.46 -11.87 -38.92
CA ARG A 4 1.64 -12.36 -37.52
C ARG A 4 3.07 -12.76 -37.12
N LEU A 5 3.59 -12.05 -36.11
CA LEU A 5 4.23 -12.55 -34.86
C LEU A 5 4.67 -11.29 -34.08
N GLY A 6 3.87 -10.76 -33.16
CA GLY A 6 3.75 -11.37 -31.85
C GLY A 6 4.86 -10.90 -30.88
N ARG A 7 5.34 -9.66 -30.97
CA ARG A 7 6.10 -9.03 -29.88
C ARG A 7 5.10 -8.30 -29.00
N SER A 8 4.42 -9.07 -28.17
CA SER A 8 3.78 -8.53 -26.98
C SER A 8 4.89 -7.89 -26.15
N CYS A 9 5.08 -6.58 -26.31
CA CYS A 9 5.77 -5.77 -25.34
C CYS A 9 5.05 -6.01 -24.01
N PHE A 10 5.61 -6.91 -23.21
CA PHE A 10 5.17 -7.23 -21.88
C PHE A 10 5.48 -6.03 -21.01
N PHE A 11 4.65 -4.99 -21.12
CA PHE A 11 4.67 -3.89 -20.19
C PHE A 11 4.08 -4.44 -18.90
N PRO A 12 4.85 -4.61 -17.81
CA PRO A 12 4.25 -4.95 -16.54
C PRO A 12 3.24 -3.84 -16.23
N ARG A 13 1.95 -4.18 -16.18
CA ARG A 13 0.93 -3.22 -15.75
C ARG A 13 1.36 -2.69 -14.37
N PRO A 14 1.36 -1.37 -14.14
CA PRO A 14 1.95 -0.74 -12.95
C PRO A 14 1.31 -1.20 -11.62
N SER A 15 0.18 -1.90 -11.68
CA SER A 15 -0.54 -2.43 -10.52
C SER A 15 0.00 -3.75 -9.95
N ARG A 16 0.97 -4.43 -10.59
CA ARG A 16 1.50 -5.72 -10.08
C ARG A 16 2.79 -5.61 -9.24
N LEU A 17 3.34 -4.41 -9.09
CA LEU A 17 4.59 -4.16 -8.34
C LEU A 17 4.37 -3.77 -6.87
N VAL A 18 3.13 -3.58 -6.42
CA VAL A 18 2.84 -3.05 -5.08
C VAL A 18 3.23 -4.02 -3.94
N HIS A 19 3.50 -5.29 -4.26
CA HIS A 19 3.87 -6.32 -3.29
C HIS A 19 5.27 -6.90 -3.50
N ALA A 20 6.18 -6.15 -4.15
CA ALA A 20 7.61 -6.48 -4.08
C ALA A 20 7.93 -6.64 -2.59
N ARG A 21 8.28 -7.86 -2.20
CA ARG A 21 8.34 -8.31 -0.80
C ARG A 21 9.43 -7.49 -0.09
N ARG A 22 9.08 -6.31 0.42
CA ARG A 22 9.98 -5.47 1.22
C ARG A 22 10.42 -6.30 2.42
N PRO A 23 11.67 -6.11 2.90
CA PRO A 23 12.12 -6.72 4.15
C PRO A 23 11.04 -6.50 5.22
N ALA A 24 10.77 -7.55 5.99
CA ALA A 24 9.59 -7.68 6.84
C ALA A 24 9.61 -6.70 8.03
N MET A 25 9.47 -5.40 7.76
CA MET A 25 9.09 -4.44 8.78
C MET A 25 7.67 -4.77 9.21
N ARG A 26 7.50 -5.06 10.49
CA ARG A 26 6.17 -5.33 11.06
C ARG A 26 5.28 -4.11 10.79
N PRO A 27 4.10 -4.23 10.16
CA PRO A 27 3.22 -3.08 9.99
C PRO A 27 2.72 -2.57 11.35
N ALA A 28 2.29 -1.31 11.38
CA ALA A 28 1.57 -0.74 12.52
C ALA A 28 0.06 -0.77 12.21
N LEU A 29 -0.74 -1.30 13.14
CA LEU A 29 -2.19 -1.34 13.02
C LEU A 29 -2.79 -0.10 13.69
N LEU A 30 -3.52 0.70 12.93
CA LEU A 30 -4.26 1.86 13.42
C LEU A 30 -5.75 1.52 13.44
N TRP A 31 -6.30 1.30 14.63
CA TRP A 31 -7.73 1.05 14.81
C TRP A 31 -8.47 2.35 15.07
N PHE A 32 -9.14 2.84 14.04
CA PHE A 32 -10.12 3.91 14.19
C PHE A 32 -11.30 3.36 14.98
N ARG A 33 -11.57 3.97 16.13
CA ARG A 33 -12.83 3.75 16.88
C ARG A 33 -13.79 4.86 16.48
N THR A 34 -14.33 5.61 17.43
CA THR A 34 -15.20 6.76 17.17
C THR A 34 -14.50 7.94 16.48
N ASP A 35 -13.17 7.89 16.32
CA ASP A 35 -12.36 9.01 15.82
C ASP A 35 -11.90 8.81 14.37
N LEU A 36 -12.84 8.93 13.42
CA LEU A 36 -12.60 8.76 11.98
C LEU A 36 -12.03 10.02 11.32
N ARG A 37 -10.99 10.62 11.92
CA ARG A 37 -10.33 11.84 11.41
C ARG A 37 -8.88 11.59 11.05
N LEU A 38 -8.45 12.23 9.97
CA LEU A 38 -7.06 12.26 9.52
C LEU A 38 -6.28 13.43 10.11
N HIS A 39 -6.93 14.58 10.28
CA HIS A 39 -6.33 15.74 10.93
C HIS A 39 -6.41 15.59 12.44
N ASP A 40 -5.40 16.11 13.15
CA ASP A 40 -5.36 16.15 14.62
C ASP A 40 -5.65 14.78 15.28
N ASN A 41 -5.10 13.71 14.71
CA ASN A 41 -5.17 12.37 15.24
C ASN A 41 -3.80 11.96 15.80
N PRO A 42 -3.57 12.05 17.12
CA PRO A 42 -2.25 11.78 17.70
C PRO A 42 -1.80 10.33 17.48
N ALA A 43 -2.73 9.38 17.39
CA ALA A 43 -2.40 7.98 17.11
C ALA A 43 -1.90 7.81 15.66
N LEU A 44 -2.50 8.51 14.70
CA LEU A 44 -2.03 8.53 13.32
C LEU A 44 -0.68 9.22 13.20
N THR A 45 -0.50 10.37 13.86
CA THR A 45 0.78 11.12 13.86
C THR A 45 1.91 10.25 14.41
N HIS A 46 1.71 9.62 15.57
CA HIS A 46 2.71 8.75 16.17
C HIS A 46 3.03 7.56 15.27
N ALA A 47 2.01 6.95 14.66
CA ALA A 47 2.22 5.81 13.78
C ALA A 47 2.97 6.20 12.48
N ALA A 48 2.75 7.41 11.96
CA ALA A 48 3.48 7.96 10.81
C ALA A 48 4.96 8.23 11.14
N GLU A 49 5.27 8.73 12.34
CA GLU A 49 6.64 8.96 12.80
C GLU A 49 7.48 7.68 12.85
N THR A 50 6.85 6.51 13.01
CA THR A 50 7.57 5.22 13.00
C THR A 50 8.15 4.85 11.63
N GLY A 51 7.69 5.48 10.54
CA GLY A 51 8.11 5.17 9.17
C GLY A 51 7.71 3.76 8.68
N ARG A 52 6.86 3.06 9.44
CA ARG A 52 6.41 1.70 9.13
C ARG A 52 5.16 1.74 8.25
N PRO A 53 4.90 0.70 7.45
CA PRO A 53 3.63 0.56 6.75
C PRO A 53 2.44 0.58 7.72
N LEU A 54 1.44 1.41 7.45
CA LEU A 54 0.24 1.56 8.26
C LEU A 54 -0.91 0.72 7.69
N LEU A 55 -1.58 -0.02 8.56
CA LEU A 55 -2.85 -0.70 8.26
C LEU A 55 -3.96 -0.02 9.06
N ALA A 56 -4.81 0.73 8.37
CA ALA A 56 -5.99 1.38 8.93
C ALA A 56 -7.16 0.37 9.04
N LEU A 57 -7.75 0.24 10.23
CA LEU A 57 -8.88 -0.65 10.50
C LEU A 57 -9.99 0.14 11.21
N TYR A 58 -11.25 -0.16 10.89
CA TYR A 58 -12.44 0.26 11.61
C TYR A 58 -13.37 -0.96 11.68
N VAL A 59 -13.98 -1.20 12.84
CA VAL A 59 -14.87 -2.36 13.10
C VAL A 59 -16.18 -1.84 13.66
#